data_AF-A0A6B2GDQ0-F1
#
_entry.id   AF-A0A6B2GDQ0-F1
#
_cell.length_a   1.000
_cell.length_b   1.000
_cell.length_c   1.000
_cell.angle_alpha   90.00
_cell.angle_beta   90.00
_cell.angle_gamma   90.00
#
_symmetry.space_group_name_H-M   'P 1'
#
loop_
_entity.id
_entity.type
_entity.pdbx_description
1 polymer ?
#
loop_
_entity_poly.entity_id
_entity_poly.type
_entity_poly.pdbx_seq_one_letter_code
_entity_poly.pdbx_strand_id
1 'polypeptide(L)'
;CCTLCRGEGIHQSKSCPRCYGTGKLSCHTCKDVMFLKKNHLKTFQVFNIDDGDTIIGEGLGNEIVGGRSNLVIFIDLETHPIFNKFNNDIVMEMELNWSE
;
A
#
# COMPACT_ATOMS: atom_id res chain seq x y z
N CYS A 1 -24.01 4.42 2.40
CA CYS A 1 -25.43 4.47 1.98
C CYS A 1 -26.27 3.66 2.99
N CYS A 2 -27.48 4.09 3.37
CA CYS A 2 -28.32 3.34 4.31
C CYS A 2 -28.89 2.08 3.65
N THR A 3 -28.58 0.89 4.18
CA THR A 3 -29.01 -0.37 3.56
C THR A 3 -30.52 -0.66 3.71
N LEU A 4 -31.21 0.04 4.62
CA LEU A 4 -32.66 -0.11 4.84
C LEU A 4 -33.52 0.65 3.83
N CYS A 5 -33.13 1.89 3.47
CA CYS A 5 -33.83 2.72 2.50
C CYS A 5 -33.08 2.90 1.18
N ARG A 6 -31.95 2.20 1.01
CA ARG A 6 -31.09 2.23 -0.19
C ARG A 6 -30.64 3.63 -0.64
N GLY A 7 -30.62 4.61 0.28
CA GLY A 7 -30.23 5.98 -0.03
C GLY A 7 -31.37 6.98 -0.14
N GLU A 8 -32.63 6.54 -0.18
CA GLU A 8 -33.79 7.42 -0.40
C GLU A 8 -34.20 8.22 0.84
N GLY A 9 -33.78 7.80 2.04
CA GLY A 9 -34.17 8.44 3.28
C GLY A 9 -35.59 8.10 3.76
N ILE A 10 -36.39 7.40 2.95
CA ILE A 10 -37.76 6.99 3.28
C ILE A 10 -37.84 5.46 3.41
N HIS A 11 -38.56 4.97 4.42
CA HIS A 11 -38.88 3.55 4.58
C HIS A 11 -40.33 3.43 5.07
N GLN A 12 -41.18 2.69 4.34
CA GLN A 12 -42.61 2.54 4.63
C GLN A 12 -43.35 3.87 4.76
N SER A 13 -43.15 4.76 3.78
CA SER A 13 -43.82 6.07 3.70
C SER A 13 -43.57 7.01 4.90
N LYS A 14 -42.58 6.71 5.73
CA LYS A 14 -42.10 7.54 6.84
C LYS A 14 -40.59 7.72 6.72
N SER A 15 -40.04 8.72 7.41
CA SER A 15 -38.59 8.91 7.49
C SER A 15 -37.92 7.63 7.96
N CYS A 16 -36.90 7.18 7.24
CA CYS A 16 -36.24 5.90 7.51
C CYS A 16 -35.67 5.93 8.94
N PRO A 17 -36.05 4.98 9.83
CA PRO A 17 -35.66 5.03 11.24
C PRO A 17 -34.16 4.80 11.44
N ARG A 18 -33.47 4.26 10.43
CA ARG A 18 -32.04 3.93 10.51
C ARG A 18 -31.15 5.12 10.17
N CYS A 19 -31.53 5.93 9.18
CA CYS A 19 -30.78 7.12 8.75
C CYS A 19 -31.49 8.44 9.07
N TYR A 20 -32.64 8.39 9.76
CA TYR A 20 -33.44 9.54 10.15
C TYR A 20 -33.76 10.50 8.99
N GLY A 21 -34.08 9.96 7.81
CA GLY A 21 -34.41 10.78 6.63
C GLY A 21 -33.24 11.18 5.74
N THR A 22 -31.98 11.01 6.19
CA THR A 22 -30.80 11.50 5.44
C THR A 22 -30.38 10.60 4.28
N GLY A 23 -30.91 9.38 4.17
CA GLY A 23 -30.47 8.38 3.18
C GLY A 23 -29.07 7.79 3.44
N LYS A 24 -28.31 8.35 4.37
CA LYS A 24 -26.94 7.95 4.70
C LYS A 24 -26.84 7.60 6.18
N LEU A 25 -26.11 6.53 6.50
CA LEU A 25 -25.72 6.28 7.87
C LEU A 25 -24.42 7.04 8.09
N SER A 26 -24.43 8.00 9.01
CA SER A 26 -23.20 8.65 9.47
C SER A 26 -22.35 7.59 10.16
N CYS A 27 -21.29 7.14 9.50
CA CYS A 27 -20.26 6.40 10.22
C CYS A 27 -19.58 7.43 11.15
N HIS A 28 -19.91 7.42 12.44
CA HIS A 28 -19.29 8.33 13.42
C HIS A 28 -17.75 8.26 13.39
N THR A 29 -17.21 7.08 13.08
CA THR A 29 -15.77 6.86 12.90
C THR A 29 -15.25 7.39 11.57
N CYS A 30 -16.06 7.34 10.52
CA CYS A 30 -15.65 7.63 9.15
C CYS A 30 -16.02 9.04 8.68
N LYS A 31 -16.66 9.91 9.48
CA LYS A 31 -16.97 11.32 9.12
C LYS A 31 -17.35 11.54 7.64
N ASP A 32 -18.22 10.68 7.12
CA ASP A 32 -18.67 10.66 5.71
C ASP A 32 -17.62 10.38 4.62
N VAL A 33 -16.41 9.96 4.97
CA VAL A 33 -15.41 9.41 4.05
C VAL A 33 -15.56 7.90 3.91
N MET A 34 -15.31 7.39 2.70
CA MET A 34 -15.40 5.95 2.39
C MET A 34 -14.22 5.15 2.95
N PHE A 35 -13.09 5.79 3.22
CA PHE A 35 -11.85 5.14 3.66
C PHE A 35 -11.23 5.91 4.83
N LEU A 36 -10.70 5.17 5.81
CA LEU A 36 -9.91 5.71 6.90
C LEU A 36 -8.43 5.51 6.58
N LYS A 37 -7.65 6.59 6.63
CA LYS A 37 -6.19 6.50 6.51
C LYS A 37 -5.60 6.07 7.86
N LYS A 38 -4.86 4.95 7.86
CA LYS A 38 -4.09 4.47 9.02
C LYS A 38 -2.65 4.27 8.59
N ASN A 39 -1.70 4.65 9.46
CA ASN A 39 -0.29 4.40 9.22
C ASN A 39 0.11 3.11 9.94
N HIS A 40 0.78 2.22 9.22
CA HIS A 40 1.34 0.98 9.76
C HIS A 40 2.81 0.92 9.41
N LEU A 41 3.66 0.64 10.40
CA LEU A 41 5.05 0.32 10.16
C LEU A 41 5.14 -1.15 9.74
N LYS A 42 5.82 -1.41 8.62
CA LYS A 42 6.11 -2.74 8.10
C LYS A 42 7.62 -2.83 7.88
N THR A 43 8.22 -3.89 8.40
CA THR A 43 9.65 -4.13 8.29
C THR A 43 9.86 -5.33 7.38
N PHE A 44 10.72 -5.17 6.38
CA PHE A 44 11.13 -6.23 5.48
C PHE A 44 12.63 -6.39 5.62
N GLN A 45 13.08 -7.64 5.71
CA GLN A 45 14.49 -7.95 5.59
C GLN A 45 14.78 -8.26 4.12
N VAL A 46 15.86 -7.69 3.61
CA VAL A 46 16.20 -7.70 2.21
C VAL A 46 17.62 -8.24 2.08
N PHE A 47 17.80 -9.35 1.38
CA PHE A 47 19.09 -10.01 1.20
C PHE A 47 19.27 -10.38 -0.27
N ASN A 48 20.48 -10.14 -0.79
CA ASN A 48 20.89 -10.54 -2.15
C ASN A 48 19.91 -10.10 -3.24
N ILE A 49 19.39 -8.87 -3.15
CA ILE A 49 18.49 -8.32 -4.17
C ILE A 49 19.26 -7.74 -5.35
N ASP A 50 18.67 -7.87 -6.53
CA ASP A 50 19.07 -7.19 -7.75
C ASP A 50 18.13 -6.04 -8.08
N ASP A 51 18.57 -5.19 -9.00
CA ASP A 51 17.74 -4.11 -9.53
C ASP A 51 16.52 -4.67 -10.25
N GLY A 52 15.35 -4.09 -10.00
CA GLY A 52 14.08 -4.57 -10.55
C GLY A 52 13.44 -5.73 -9.78
N ASP A 53 14.07 -6.24 -8.71
CA ASP A 53 13.45 -7.24 -7.86
C ASP A 53 12.15 -6.74 -7.22
N THR A 54 11.25 -7.68 -6.93
CA THR A 54 9.95 -7.40 -6.33
C THR A 54 9.73 -8.19 -5.06
N ILE A 55 9.37 -7.50 -3.98
CA ILE A 55 8.97 -8.12 -2.70
C ILE A 55 7.45 -8.04 -2.57
N ILE A 56 6.82 -9.19 -2.29
CA ILE A 56 5.38 -9.30 -2.07
C ILE A 56 5.10 -9.53 -0.59
N GLY A 57 4.51 -8.52 0.05
CA GLY A 57 3.95 -8.61 1.40
C GLY A 57 2.49 -9.07 1.34
N GLU A 58 2.25 -10.38 1.46
CA GLU A 58 0.90 -10.95 1.42
C GLU A 58 0.00 -10.39 2.52
N GLY A 59 -1.18 -9.86 2.15
CA GLY A 59 -2.14 -9.29 3.10
C GLY A 59 -1.64 -8.06 3.87
N LEU A 60 -0.54 -7.43 3.45
CA LEU A 60 0.03 -6.24 4.09
C LEU A 60 -0.44 -4.92 3.44
N GLY A 61 -1.21 -5.00 2.36
CA GLY A 61 -1.76 -3.86 1.65
C GLY A 61 -3.05 -3.31 2.28
N ASN A 62 -3.84 -2.62 1.45
CA ASN A 62 -5.06 -1.95 1.89
C ASN A 62 -6.16 -2.96 2.21
N GLU A 63 -7.03 -2.59 3.15
CA GLU A 63 -8.26 -3.34 3.42
C GLU A 63 -9.22 -3.17 2.25
N ILE A 64 -9.69 -4.29 1.71
CA ILE A 64 -10.61 -4.40 0.58
C ILE A 64 -11.77 -5.33 0.95
N VAL A 65 -12.79 -5.38 0.10
CA VAL A 65 -13.86 -6.38 0.24
C VAL A 65 -13.24 -7.76 0.07
N GLY A 66 -13.31 -8.60 1.12
CA GLY A 66 -12.74 -9.95 1.11
C GLY A 66 -11.40 -10.10 1.84
N GLY A 67 -10.83 -9.04 2.41
CA GLY A 67 -9.62 -9.13 3.23
C GLY A 67 -8.64 -7.99 2.96
N ARG A 68 -7.35 -8.25 3.11
CA ARG A 68 -6.30 -7.27 2.79
C ARG A 68 -5.65 -7.62 1.46
N SER A 69 -5.37 -6.61 0.65
CA SER A 69 -4.56 -6.77 -0.56
C SER A 69 -3.10 -7.04 -0.21
N ASN A 70 -2.29 -7.35 -1.22
CA ASN A 70 -0.85 -7.44 -1.06
C ASN A 70 -0.21 -6.05 -1.12
N LEU A 71 0.93 -5.91 -0.45
CA LEU A 71 1.85 -4.79 -0.63
C LEU A 71 2.94 -5.24 -1.60
N VAL A 72 3.07 -4.56 -2.74
CA VAL A 72 4.11 -4.84 -3.74
C VAL A 72 5.16 -3.76 -3.64
N ILE A 73 6.40 -4.16 -3.41
CA ILE A 73 7.55 -3.26 -3.27
C ILE A 73 8.49 -3.56 -4.43
N PHE A 74 8.72 -2.56 -5.27
CA PHE A 74 9.71 -2.60 -6.34
C PHE A 74 11.03 -2.09 -5.80
N ILE A 75 12.10 -2.83 -6.07
CA ILE A 75 13.46 -2.46 -5.75
C ILE A 75 14.04 -1.70 -6.94
N ASP A 76 14.56 -0.51 -6.65
CA ASP A 76 15.34 0.31 -7.56
C ASP A 76 16.69 0.55 -6.88
N LEU A 77 17.75 -0.02 -7.45
CA LEU A 77 19.11 0.07 -6.91
C LEU A 77 19.86 1.23 -7.57
N GLU A 78 20.14 2.26 -6.78
CA GLU A 78 21.00 3.34 -7.21
C GLU A 78 22.42 2.83 -7.51
N THR A 79 22.95 3.22 -8.66
CA THR A 79 24.32 2.90 -9.06
C THR A 79 25.33 3.54 -8.12
N HIS A 80 26.24 2.75 -7.56
CA HIS A 80 27.32 3.27 -6.72
C HIS A 80 28.47 3.81 -7.61
N PRO A 81 29.07 4.97 -7.28
CA PRO A 81 30.04 5.65 -8.17
C PRO A 81 31.33 4.86 -8.45
N ILE A 82 31.65 3.88 -7.61
CA ILE A 82 32.89 3.08 -7.69
C ILE A 82 32.60 1.60 -7.92
N PHE A 83 31.46 1.12 -7.41
CA PHE A 83 31.18 -0.29 -7.30
C PHE A 83 29.98 -0.62 -8.17
N ASN A 84 30.09 -1.69 -8.95
CA ASN A 84 28.97 -2.24 -9.69
C ASN A 84 28.66 -3.62 -9.12
N LYS A 85 27.38 -3.90 -8.90
CA LYS A 85 26.94 -5.26 -8.58
C LYS A 85 26.77 -6.03 -9.88
N PHE A 86 27.39 -7.20 -9.97
CA PHE A 86 27.22 -8.12 -11.07
C PHE A 86 26.85 -9.49 -10.51
N ASN A 87 25.57 -9.85 -10.60
CA ASN A 87 25.00 -11.01 -9.89
C ASN A 87 25.31 -10.97 -8.38
N ASN A 88 26.14 -11.89 -7.89
CA ASN A 88 26.55 -11.96 -6.50
C ASN A 88 27.90 -11.30 -6.21
N ASP A 89 28.54 -10.70 -7.21
CA ASP A 89 29.84 -10.07 -7.08
C ASP A 89 29.74 -8.55 -7.03
N ILE A 90 30.69 -7.94 -6.31
CA ILE A 90 30.90 -6.49 -6.31
C ILE A 90 32.21 -6.23 -7.05
N VAL A 91 32.12 -5.51 -8.16
CA VAL A 91 33.25 -5.21 -9.02
C VAL A 91 33.57 -3.72 -9.01
N MET A 92 34.83 -3.38 -9.20
CA MET A 92 35.29 -2.01 -9.43
C MET A 92 36.40 -2.02 -10.47
N GLU A 93 36.48 -0.94 -11.24
CA GLU A 93 37.61 -0.70 -12.14
C GLU A 93 38.66 0.15 -11.40
N MET A 94 39.92 -0.26 -11.48
CA MET A 94 41.04 0.44 -10.86
C MET A 94 42.12 0.69 -11.92
N GLU A 95 42.46 1.95 -12.10
CA GLU A 95 43.57 2.35 -12.97
C GLU A 95 44.90 2.22 -12.22
N LEU A 96 45.85 1.50 -12.81
CA LEU A 96 47.20 1.33 -12.26
C LEU A 96 48.21 2.11 -13.10
N ASN A 97 49.04 2.90 -12.43
CA ASN A 97 50.17 3.58 -13.06
C ASN A 97 51.43 2.72 -12.92
N TRP A 98 52.17 2.57 -14.01
CA TRP A 98 53.48 1.94 -13.99
C TRP A 98 54.56 2.96 -13.60
N SER A 99 55.38 2.62 -12.61
CA SER A 99 56.63 3.31 -12.31
C SER A 99 57.79 2.34 -12.49
N GLU A 100 58.71 2.66 -13.41
CA GLU A 100 60.00 1.98 -13.57
C GLU A 100 61.00 2.37 -12.47
#